data_AF-A0A8J2F9C8-F1
#
_entry.id   AF-A0A8J2F9C8-F1
#
_cell.length_a   1.000
_cell.length_b   1.000
_cell.length_c   1.000
_cell.angle_alpha   90.00
_cell.angle_beta   90.00
_cell.angle_gamma   90.00
#
_symmetry.space_group_name_H-M   'P 1'
#
loop_
_entity.id
_entity.type
_entity.pdbx_description
1 polymer ?
#
loop_
_entity_poly.entity_id
_entity_poly.type
_entity_poly.pdbx_seq_one_letter_code
_entity_poly.pdbx_strand_id
1 'polypeptide(L)'
;MDRFLDPLPQPTLESHEELIEEDDLGANFGLHGKQPVPRKIHETLRRATGCTTPAGGSSASSTRSASKTTLSSFIDSHTGNEWLSYAEGRGTRLRAAAHCVLRRGTGVIKVNGEEDLASRWPLLYNRMELCLPFYVAEACCLFDVFLAVKGGGPSGQAGACRLAVARALATARPACVPLLNSRQLLFEDLRNKLPKDPRRPKARANWRWSKR
;
A
#
# COMPACT_ATOMS: atom_id res chain seq x y z
N MET A 1 47.71 29.05 19.37
CA MET A 1 48.96 28.32 19.19
C MET A 1 49.28 27.56 20.47
N ASP A 2 48.83 26.35 20.78
CA ASP A 2 47.72 25.50 20.36
C ASP A 2 47.44 24.67 21.61
N ARG A 3 46.22 24.75 22.16
CA ARG A 3 45.81 23.88 23.27
C ARG A 3 45.48 22.53 22.65
N PHE A 4 46.48 21.64 22.63
CA PHE A 4 46.32 20.23 22.31
C PHE A 4 45.18 19.66 23.16
N LEU A 5 44.12 19.21 22.49
CA LEU A 5 43.06 18.39 23.09
C LEU A 5 43.67 17.05 23.48
N ASP A 6 43.55 16.68 24.76
CA ASP A 6 43.82 15.32 25.20
C ASP A 6 42.84 14.33 24.53
N PRO A 7 43.30 13.18 24.02
CA PRO A 7 42.42 12.18 23.42
C PRO A 7 41.60 11.44 24.49
N LEU A 8 40.29 11.32 24.25
CA LEU A 8 39.35 10.55 25.06
C LEU A 8 39.76 9.06 25.15
N PRO A 9 39.59 8.40 26.32
CA PRO A 9 39.92 6.99 26.46
C PRO A 9 38.90 6.11 25.71
N GLN A 10 39.41 5.14 24.96
CA GLN A 10 38.61 4.09 24.32
C GLN A 10 38.25 3.00 25.35
N PRO A 11 37.03 2.44 25.34
CA PRO A 11 36.69 1.31 26.21
C PRO A 11 37.41 0.03 25.73
N THR A 12 38.07 -0.64 26.67
CA THR A 12 38.73 -1.94 26.50
C THR A 12 37.71 -3.05 26.30
N LEU A 13 37.87 -3.82 25.22
CA LEU A 13 37.14 -5.08 25.01
C LEU A 13 37.79 -6.16 25.88
N GLU A 14 37.30 -6.32 27.11
CA GLU A 14 37.57 -7.49 27.94
C GLU A 14 36.47 -8.54 27.74
N SER A 15 36.89 -9.62 27.09
CA SER A 15 36.49 -11.01 27.32
C SER A 15 35.49 -11.28 28.45
N HIS A 16 34.30 -11.74 28.07
CA HIS A 16 33.54 -12.72 28.85
C HIS A 16 33.26 -13.93 27.96
N GLU A 17 34.20 -14.87 28.00
CA GLU A 17 33.94 -16.28 27.76
C GLU A 17 33.30 -16.85 29.04
N GLU A 18 32.01 -17.13 29.02
CA GLU A 18 31.36 -18.12 29.90
C GLU A 18 30.30 -18.81 29.04
N LEU A 19 30.63 -20.00 28.53
CA LEU A 19 30.33 -21.31 29.09
C LEU A 19 29.00 -21.86 28.58
N ILE A 20 29.19 -22.94 27.82
CA ILE A 20 28.21 -23.85 27.27
C ILE A 20 27.55 -24.59 28.43
N GLU A 21 26.23 -24.58 28.50
CA GLU A 21 25.45 -25.66 29.10
C GLU A 21 24.47 -26.17 28.03
N GLU A 22 24.85 -27.30 27.43
CA GLU A 22 23.92 -28.20 26.75
C GLU A 22 23.40 -29.16 27.82
N ASP A 23 22.09 -29.17 28.07
CA ASP A 23 21.41 -30.31 28.67
C ASP A 23 19.97 -30.42 28.11
N ASP A 24 19.77 -31.54 27.40
CA ASP A 24 18.59 -32.40 27.41
C ASP A 24 17.19 -31.82 27.16
N LEU A 25 16.74 -31.88 25.90
CA LEU A 25 15.38 -32.34 25.58
C LEU A 25 15.39 -33.26 24.35
N GLY A 26 15.52 -34.56 24.64
CA GLY A 26 15.32 -35.62 23.68
C GLY A 26 13.84 -35.82 23.30
N ALA A 27 13.69 -36.17 22.03
CA ALA A 27 12.76 -37.15 21.48
C ALA A 27 11.27 -36.81 21.21
N ASN A 28 10.90 -37.24 20.00
CA ASN A 28 9.57 -37.55 19.48
C ASN A 28 8.67 -36.36 19.12
N PHE A 29 8.45 -36.16 17.81
CA PHE A 29 7.13 -36.45 17.22
C PHE A 29 7.22 -36.58 15.69
N GLY A 30 7.16 -37.83 15.26
CA GLY A 30 6.41 -38.36 14.11
C GLY A 30 6.17 -37.47 12.89
N LEU A 31 6.78 -37.90 11.78
CA LEU A 31 6.26 -37.80 10.43
C LEU A 31 4.76 -38.16 10.36
N HIS A 32 3.86 -37.19 10.19
CA HIS A 32 2.47 -37.45 9.78
C HIS A 32 1.93 -36.35 8.85
N GLY A 33 1.66 -36.74 7.61
CA GLY A 33 0.47 -36.30 6.88
C GLY A 33 0.49 -34.92 6.22
N LYS A 34 0.88 -34.88 4.94
CA LYS A 34 0.34 -33.89 3.99
C LYS A 34 -1.19 -34.00 4.01
N GLN A 35 -1.89 -32.98 4.49
CA GLN A 35 -3.35 -32.89 4.35
C GLN A 35 -3.72 -32.80 2.86
N PRO A 36 -4.53 -33.72 2.31
CA PRO A 36 -5.01 -33.58 0.93
C PRO A 36 -6.14 -32.55 0.85
N VAL A 37 -5.95 -31.53 0.01
CA VAL A 37 -7.03 -30.62 -0.41
C VAL A 37 -7.99 -31.36 -1.36
N PRO A 38 -9.31 -31.41 -1.09
CA PRO A 38 -10.24 -32.08 -1.99
C PRO A 38 -10.38 -31.30 -3.30
N ARG A 39 -10.27 -32.04 -4.40
CA ARG A 39 -10.50 -31.60 -5.77
C ARG A 39 -11.99 -31.32 -5.99
N LYS A 40 -12.27 -30.23 -6.70
CA LYS A 40 -13.58 -29.79 -7.22
C LYS A 40 -14.51 -30.95 -7.60
N ILE A 41 -15.78 -30.86 -7.21
CA ILE A 41 -16.88 -31.47 -7.95
C ILE A 41 -17.60 -30.34 -8.69
N HIS A 42 -17.54 -30.43 -10.01
CA HIS A 42 -18.39 -29.67 -10.93
C HIS A 42 -19.70 -30.47 -11.09
N GLU A 43 -20.81 -29.73 -11.20
CA GLU A 43 -22.00 -30.09 -11.96
C GLU A 43 -22.96 -31.17 -11.43
N THR A 44 -24.11 -30.71 -10.94
CA THR A 44 -25.39 -31.35 -11.26
C THR A 44 -26.42 -30.31 -11.69
N LEU A 45 -26.76 -30.43 -12.97
CA LEU A 45 -27.91 -29.98 -13.75
C LEU A 45 -29.12 -29.31 -13.06
N ARG A 46 -29.48 -28.16 -13.64
CA ARG A 46 -30.79 -27.84 -14.27
C ARG A 46 -31.98 -28.76 -13.93
N ARG A 47 -32.98 -28.21 -13.23
CA ARG A 47 -34.40 -28.17 -13.66
C ARG A 47 -35.24 -27.46 -12.60
N ALA A 48 -35.74 -26.27 -12.94
CA ALA A 48 -37.08 -25.81 -12.55
C ALA A 48 -37.38 -24.52 -13.32
N THR A 49 -38.11 -24.71 -14.42
CA THR A 49 -38.98 -23.69 -15.01
C THR A 49 -39.90 -23.11 -13.93
N GLY A 50 -39.90 -21.79 -13.82
CA GLY A 50 -40.74 -21.04 -12.89
C GLY A 50 -40.68 -19.55 -13.19
N CYS A 51 -41.05 -19.17 -14.41
CA CYS A 51 -41.40 -17.79 -14.70
C CYS A 51 -42.72 -17.49 -13.99
N THR A 52 -42.65 -16.69 -12.92
CA THR A 52 -43.85 -16.09 -12.34
C THR A 52 -43.52 -14.65 -12.00
N THR A 53 -44.06 -13.75 -12.81
CA THR A 53 -44.13 -12.32 -12.57
C THR A 53 -45.02 -12.02 -11.36
N PRO A 54 -44.58 -11.27 -10.35
CA PRO A 54 -45.51 -10.45 -9.58
C PRO A 54 -45.68 -9.10 -10.27
N ALA A 55 -46.87 -8.90 -10.82
CA ALA A 55 -47.40 -7.59 -11.13
C ALA A 55 -47.58 -6.78 -9.83
N GLY A 56 -47.35 -5.46 -9.92
CA GLY A 56 -48.00 -4.47 -9.07
C GLY A 56 -47.48 -4.32 -7.64
N GLY A 57 -46.54 -3.39 -7.46
CA GLY A 57 -46.16 -2.88 -6.15
C GLY A 57 -45.51 -1.50 -6.30
N SER A 58 -46.35 -0.48 -6.43
CA SER A 58 -45.98 0.93 -6.33
C SER A 58 -45.20 1.18 -5.03
N SER A 59 -43.88 1.32 -5.13
CA SER A 59 -43.08 1.95 -4.10
C SER A 59 -42.65 3.31 -4.61
N ALA A 60 -43.11 4.33 -3.91
CA ALA A 60 -42.92 5.73 -4.20
C ALA A 60 -41.46 6.01 -4.55
N SER A 61 -41.28 6.78 -5.63
CA SER A 61 -40.07 7.52 -5.90
C SER A 61 -39.75 8.42 -4.70
N SER A 62 -38.96 7.89 -3.76
CA SER A 62 -38.10 8.75 -2.96
C SER A 62 -37.05 9.29 -3.93
N THR A 63 -37.36 10.42 -4.54
CA THR A 63 -36.34 11.36 -4.99
C THR A 63 -35.51 11.69 -3.76
N ARG A 64 -34.49 10.87 -3.48
CA ARG A 64 -33.40 11.23 -2.59
C ARG A 64 -32.76 12.45 -3.26
N SER A 65 -33.27 13.63 -2.92
CA SER A 65 -32.50 14.85 -3.01
C SER A 65 -31.18 14.51 -2.34
N ALA A 66 -30.15 14.33 -3.16
CA ALA A 66 -28.81 14.09 -2.68
C ALA A 66 -28.43 15.35 -1.93
N SER A 67 -28.74 15.40 -0.63
CA SER A 67 -28.20 16.41 0.26
C SER A 67 -26.70 16.28 0.07
N LYS A 68 -26.15 17.29 -0.59
CA LYS A 68 -24.72 17.50 -0.75
C LYS A 68 -24.17 17.31 0.65
N THR A 69 -23.57 16.15 0.91
CA THR A 69 -23.03 15.85 2.23
C THR A 69 -21.98 16.92 2.44
N THR A 70 -22.27 17.92 3.27
CA THR A 70 -21.35 19.01 3.55
C THR A 70 -20.10 18.35 4.09
N LEU A 71 -19.07 18.24 3.26
CA LEU A 71 -17.78 17.71 3.67
C LEU A 71 -17.32 18.63 4.79
N SER A 72 -17.25 18.10 6.02
CA SER A 72 -16.80 18.90 7.15
C SER A 72 -15.35 19.27 6.89
N SER A 73 -15.04 20.57 6.86
CA SER A 73 -13.67 21.04 6.85
C SER A 73 -13.16 21.23 8.28
N PHE A 74 -11.85 21.18 8.45
CA PHE A 74 -11.19 21.50 9.71
C PHE A 74 -9.96 22.37 9.44
N ILE A 75 -9.58 23.17 10.43
CA ILE A 75 -8.38 23.98 10.39
C ILE A 75 -7.28 23.25 11.17
N ASP A 76 -6.11 23.12 10.54
CA ASP A 76 -4.92 22.62 11.22
C ASP A 76 -4.34 23.69 12.16
N SER A 77 -4.03 23.32 13.40
CA SER A 77 -3.50 24.24 14.43
C SER A 77 -2.08 24.68 14.16
N HIS A 78 -1.27 23.86 13.48
CA HIS A 78 0.14 24.19 13.25
C HIS A 78 0.32 25.13 12.07
N THR A 79 -0.38 24.84 10.97
CA THR A 79 -0.17 25.53 9.70
C THR A 79 -1.28 26.52 9.36
N GLY A 80 -2.39 26.54 10.12
CA GLY A 80 -3.57 27.38 9.86
C GLY A 80 -4.32 27.02 8.58
N ASN A 81 -3.98 25.88 7.96
CA ASN A 81 -4.53 25.47 6.67
C ASN A 81 -5.89 24.78 6.85
N GLU A 82 -6.83 25.08 5.96
CA GLU A 82 -8.10 24.39 5.88
C GLU A 82 -7.97 23.09 5.07
N TRP A 83 -8.49 22.01 5.64
CA TRP A 83 -8.50 20.68 5.05
C TRP A 83 -9.89 20.07 5.09
N LEU A 84 -10.25 19.29 4.07
CA LEU A 84 -11.44 18.43 4.15
C LEU A 84 -11.19 17.27 5.12
N SER A 85 -12.17 16.97 5.98
CA SER A 85 -12.08 15.87 6.95
C SER A 85 -12.08 14.49 6.30
N TYR A 86 -12.61 14.41 5.08
CA TYR A 86 -12.72 13.20 4.28
C TYR A 86 -12.27 13.48 2.85
N ALA A 87 -11.37 12.64 2.34
CA ALA A 87 -10.95 12.69 0.95
C ALA A 87 -10.63 11.29 0.43
N GLU A 88 -10.83 11.09 -0.86
CA GLU A 88 -10.53 9.82 -1.53
C GLU A 88 -9.56 10.00 -2.69
N GLY A 89 -8.82 8.94 -3.00
CA GLY A 89 -7.86 8.92 -4.09
C GLY A 89 -7.63 7.51 -4.63
N ARG A 90 -7.28 7.42 -5.92
CA ARG A 90 -6.98 6.16 -6.61
C ARG A 90 -5.61 6.23 -7.26
N GLY A 91 -4.86 5.14 -7.20
CA GLY A 91 -3.53 5.06 -7.79
C GLY A 91 -3.27 3.69 -8.40
N THR A 92 -2.50 3.68 -9.48
CA THR A 92 -2.10 2.46 -10.19
C THR A 92 -0.60 2.48 -10.45
N ARG A 93 0.03 1.32 -10.43
CA ARG A 93 1.42 1.12 -10.86
C ARG A 93 1.61 -0.32 -11.30
N LEU A 94 2.16 -0.52 -12.51
CA LEU A 94 2.28 -1.84 -13.12
C LEU A 94 0.93 -2.60 -13.13
N ARG A 95 0.79 -3.61 -12.26
CA ARG A 95 -0.43 -4.43 -12.10
C ARG A 95 -1.09 -4.22 -10.73
N ALA A 96 -0.58 -3.29 -9.93
CA ALA A 96 -1.15 -2.96 -8.63
C ALA A 96 -2.13 -1.79 -8.80
N ALA A 97 -3.27 -1.91 -8.12
CA ALA A 97 -4.25 -0.85 -7.97
C ALA A 97 -4.49 -0.60 -6.48
N ALA A 98 -4.59 0.68 -6.11
CA ALA A 98 -4.80 1.14 -4.76
C ALA A 98 -5.94 2.16 -4.70
N HIS A 99 -6.74 2.06 -3.66
CA HIS A 99 -7.76 3.02 -3.28
C HIS A 99 -7.44 3.51 -1.87
N CYS A 100 -7.40 4.82 -1.68
CA CYS A 100 -7.10 5.48 -0.42
C CYS A 100 -8.31 6.27 0.04
N VAL A 101 -8.63 6.14 1.32
CA VAL A 101 -9.58 6.99 2.02
C VAL A 101 -8.84 7.66 3.17
N LEU A 102 -8.83 8.99 3.17
CA LEU A 102 -8.31 9.82 4.24
C LEU A 102 -9.45 10.23 5.15
N ARG A 103 -9.20 10.15 6.45
CA ARG A 103 -10.08 10.67 7.49
C ARG A 103 -9.25 11.51 8.45
N ARG A 104 -9.76 12.62 8.96
CA ARG A 104 -9.07 13.35 10.05
C ARG A 104 -8.85 12.39 11.24
N GLY A 105 -7.64 12.37 11.77
CA GLY A 105 -7.26 11.45 12.84
C GLY A 105 -5.88 11.75 13.44
N THR A 106 -5.18 10.69 13.84
CA THR A 106 -3.90 10.75 14.58
C THR A 106 -2.69 10.36 13.75
N GLY A 107 -2.90 9.85 12.53
CA GLY A 107 -1.81 9.37 11.66
C GLY A 107 -1.76 7.85 11.52
N VAL A 108 -2.83 7.12 11.87
CA VAL A 108 -2.86 5.66 11.78
C VAL A 108 -3.02 5.23 10.33
N ILE A 109 -2.13 4.38 9.85
CA ILE A 109 -2.15 3.87 8.47
C ILE A 109 -2.52 2.39 8.51
N LYS A 110 -3.69 2.04 7.96
CA LYS A 110 -4.17 0.65 7.85
C LYS A 110 -4.24 0.20 6.40
N VAL A 111 -3.76 -0.99 6.13
CA VAL A 111 -3.80 -1.61 4.80
C VAL A 111 -4.74 -2.82 4.81
N ASN A 112 -5.64 -2.91 3.83
CA ASN A 112 -6.59 -4.00 3.64
C ASN A 112 -7.42 -4.37 4.89
N GLY A 113 -7.78 -3.36 5.71
CA GLY A 113 -8.65 -3.51 6.87
C GLY A 113 -7.93 -3.42 8.20
N GLU A 114 -6.86 -4.18 8.40
CA GLU A 114 -6.26 -4.36 9.74
C GLU A 114 -4.72 -4.48 9.75
N GLU A 115 -4.05 -4.58 8.61
CA GLU A 115 -2.59 -4.76 8.59
C GLU A 115 -1.86 -3.43 8.82
N ASP A 116 -0.96 -3.42 9.79
CA ASP A 116 -0.02 -2.32 10.01
C ASP A 116 0.97 -2.20 8.84
N LEU A 117 1.43 -0.98 8.61
CA LEU A 117 2.42 -0.66 7.57
C LEU A 117 3.69 -1.53 7.68
N ALA A 118 4.10 -1.83 8.91
CA ALA A 118 5.31 -2.60 9.19
C ALA A 118 5.18 -4.08 8.82
N SER A 119 4.02 -4.68 9.11
CA SER A 119 3.72 -6.08 8.79
C SER A 119 3.60 -6.26 7.27
N ARG A 120 2.91 -5.34 6.60
CA ARG A 120 2.62 -5.47 5.17
C ARG A 120 3.84 -5.29 4.28
N TRP A 121 4.71 -4.35 4.64
CA TRP A 121 5.95 -4.08 3.91
C TRP A 121 7.13 -4.21 4.87
N PRO A 122 7.91 -5.30 4.84
CA PRO A 122 9.07 -5.44 5.71
C PRO A 122 10.20 -4.46 5.33
N LEU A 123 10.32 -4.14 4.04
CA LEU A 123 11.36 -3.24 3.53
C LEU A 123 11.02 -1.78 3.79
N LEU A 124 11.94 -1.04 4.43
CA LEU A 124 11.78 0.37 4.79
C LEU A 124 11.47 1.26 3.58
N TYR A 125 12.13 1.02 2.43
CA TYR A 125 11.94 1.80 1.21
C TYR A 125 10.47 1.88 0.78
N ASN A 126 9.73 0.77 0.86
CA ASN A 126 8.31 0.73 0.49
C ASN A 126 7.44 1.55 1.45
N ARG A 127 7.81 1.60 2.74
CA ARG A 127 7.13 2.43 3.75
C ARG A 127 7.37 3.91 3.47
N MET A 128 8.61 4.26 3.12
CA MET A 128 8.97 5.64 2.80
C MET A 128 8.27 6.16 1.54
N GLU A 129 8.05 5.32 0.52
CA GLU A 129 7.27 5.72 -0.67
C GLU A 129 5.85 6.19 -0.29
N LEU A 130 5.24 5.57 0.72
CA LEU A 130 3.90 5.90 1.20
C LEU A 130 3.88 7.17 2.08
N CYS A 131 4.91 7.37 2.91
CA CYS A 131 5.04 8.56 3.76
C CYS A 131 5.43 9.83 2.98
N LEU A 132 6.11 9.69 1.84
CA LEU A 132 6.60 10.79 1.02
C LEU A 132 5.55 11.88 0.73
N PRO A 133 4.32 11.60 0.24
CA PRO A 133 3.33 12.64 -0.02
C PRO A 133 2.91 13.43 1.23
N PHE A 134 2.87 12.81 2.40
CA PHE A 134 2.56 13.51 3.66
C PHE A 134 3.66 14.49 4.06
N TYR A 135 4.92 14.08 3.88
CA TYR A 135 6.07 14.94 4.14
C TYR A 135 6.08 16.18 3.23
N VAL A 136 5.72 16.01 1.96
CA VAL A 136 5.72 17.09 0.96
C VAL A 136 4.57 18.07 1.18
N ALA A 137 3.41 17.57 1.62
CA ALA A 137 2.24 18.38 1.89
C ALA A 137 2.21 18.97 3.31
N GLU A 138 3.26 18.74 4.11
CA GLU A 138 3.36 19.12 5.53
C GLU A 138 2.14 18.63 6.34
N ALA A 139 1.61 17.47 5.98
CA ALA A 139 0.37 16.90 6.52
C ALA A 139 0.63 15.65 7.38
N CYS A 140 1.81 15.57 7.99
CA CYS A 140 2.19 14.46 8.86
C CYS A 140 1.25 14.39 10.07
N CYS A 141 0.78 13.18 10.42
CA CYS A 141 -0.07 12.92 11.59
C CYS A 141 -1.45 13.62 11.61
N LEU A 142 -1.88 14.28 10.52
CA LEU A 142 -3.20 14.93 10.46
C LEU A 142 -4.35 13.96 10.10
N PHE A 143 -4.02 12.90 9.34
CA PHE A 143 -4.99 12.00 8.75
C PHE A 143 -4.72 10.55 9.12
N ASP A 144 -5.78 9.83 9.44
CA ASP A 144 -5.79 8.38 9.39
C ASP A 144 -6.05 7.93 7.95
N VAL A 145 -5.31 6.92 7.53
CA VAL A 145 -5.24 6.47 6.13
C VAL A 145 -5.74 5.04 6.06
N PHE A 146 -6.81 4.82 5.31
CA PHE A 146 -7.34 3.49 5.03
C PHE A 146 -7.07 3.14 3.57
N LEU A 147 -6.22 2.14 3.35
CA LEU A 147 -5.78 1.71 2.04
C LEU A 147 -6.37 0.36 1.67
N ALA A 148 -6.98 0.28 0.50
CA ALA A 148 -7.36 -0.99 -0.12
C ALA A 148 -6.49 -1.22 -1.36
N VAL A 149 -5.70 -2.30 -1.35
CA VAL A 149 -4.67 -2.57 -2.37
C VAL A 149 -4.82 -3.98 -2.91
N LYS A 150 -4.82 -4.11 -4.24
CA LYS A 150 -4.95 -5.39 -4.93
C LYS A 150 -3.98 -5.49 -6.11
N GLY A 151 -3.50 -6.71 -6.38
CA GLY A 151 -2.63 -7.04 -7.51
C GLY A 151 -1.17 -6.60 -7.35
N GLY A 152 -0.34 -6.94 -8.34
CA GLY A 152 1.09 -6.61 -8.38
C GLY A 152 1.94 -7.31 -7.30
N GLY A 153 3.09 -6.70 -6.98
CA GLY A 153 4.01 -7.12 -5.91
C GLY A 153 4.28 -5.96 -4.93
N PRO A 154 5.08 -6.15 -3.87
CA PRO A 154 5.18 -5.21 -2.75
C PRO A 154 5.62 -3.80 -3.16
N SER A 155 6.64 -3.68 -4.01
CA SER A 155 7.13 -2.38 -4.52
C SER A 155 6.14 -1.71 -5.49
N GLY A 156 5.46 -2.50 -6.34
CA GLY A 156 4.41 -1.98 -7.21
C GLY A 156 3.22 -1.44 -6.41
N GLN A 157 2.85 -2.17 -5.35
CA GLN A 157 1.78 -1.78 -4.43
C GLN A 157 2.13 -0.49 -3.66
N ALA A 158 3.34 -0.37 -3.12
CA ALA A 158 3.79 0.84 -2.44
C ALA A 158 3.70 2.08 -3.34
N GLY A 159 4.17 1.98 -4.59
CA GLY A 159 4.09 3.08 -5.55
C GLY A 159 2.65 3.42 -5.96
N ALA A 160 1.75 2.43 -6.05
CA ALA A 160 0.33 2.68 -6.28
C ALA A 160 -0.32 3.40 -5.09
N CYS A 161 0.03 3.03 -3.85
CA CYS A 161 -0.44 3.69 -2.64
C CYS A 161 0.04 5.14 -2.56
N ARG A 162 1.32 5.39 -2.89
CA ARG A 162 1.89 6.75 -2.96
C ARG A 162 1.04 7.68 -3.83
N LEU A 163 0.69 7.23 -5.04
CA LEU A 163 -0.13 8.02 -5.96
C LEU A 163 -1.57 8.20 -5.43
N ALA A 164 -2.16 7.15 -4.84
CA ALA A 164 -3.50 7.23 -4.28
C ALA A 164 -3.58 8.26 -3.13
N VAL A 165 -2.59 8.25 -2.23
CA VAL A 165 -2.47 9.22 -1.13
C VAL A 165 -2.26 10.63 -1.66
N ALA A 166 -1.35 10.81 -2.62
CA ALA A 166 -1.10 12.13 -3.22
C ALA A 166 -2.37 12.74 -3.85
N ARG A 167 -3.16 11.92 -4.55
CA ARG A 167 -4.45 12.34 -5.11
C ARG A 167 -5.49 12.64 -4.03
N ALA A 168 -5.54 11.85 -2.96
CA ALA A 168 -6.44 12.12 -1.85
C ALA A 168 -6.09 13.45 -1.14
N LEU A 169 -4.79 13.74 -0.95
CA LEU A 169 -4.33 15.03 -0.41
C LEU A 169 -4.64 16.20 -1.34
N ALA A 170 -4.48 16.01 -2.66
CA ALA A 170 -4.84 17.03 -3.65
C ALA A 170 -6.36 17.35 -3.62
N THR A 171 -7.20 16.35 -3.42
CA THR A 171 -8.65 16.54 -3.20
C THR A 171 -8.91 17.25 -1.86
N ALA A 172 -8.22 16.84 -0.80
CA ALA A 172 -8.40 17.39 0.55
C ALA A 172 -8.02 18.88 0.64
N ARG A 173 -6.95 19.28 -0.07
CA ARG A 173 -6.49 20.66 -0.17
C ARG A 173 -5.92 20.91 -1.58
N PRO A 174 -6.69 21.59 -2.47
CA PRO A 174 -6.23 21.91 -3.82
C PRO A 174 -4.98 22.79 -3.87
N ALA A 175 -4.72 23.59 -2.83
CA ALA A 175 -3.51 24.41 -2.74
C ALA A 175 -2.20 23.61 -2.66
N CYS A 176 -2.24 22.32 -2.28
CA CYS A 176 -1.06 21.45 -2.21
C CYS A 176 -0.65 20.89 -3.59
N VAL A 177 -1.50 20.99 -4.62
CA VAL A 177 -1.25 20.48 -5.97
C VAL A 177 0.07 20.96 -6.58
N PRO A 178 0.43 22.26 -6.58
CA PRO A 178 1.71 22.71 -7.14
C PRO A 178 2.92 22.09 -6.42
N LEU A 179 2.86 21.95 -5.08
CA LEU A 179 3.92 21.32 -4.29
C LEU A 179 4.07 19.84 -4.65
N LEU A 180 2.96 19.10 -4.76
CA LEU A 180 2.96 17.69 -5.14
C LEU A 180 3.44 17.46 -6.59
N ASN A 181 3.05 18.35 -7.51
CA ASN A 181 3.49 18.32 -8.91
C ASN A 181 4.99 18.59 -9.05
N SER A 182 5.55 19.51 -8.26
CA SER A 182 6.99 19.82 -8.28
C SER A 182 7.85 18.59 -7.99
N ARG A 183 7.36 17.68 -7.14
CA ARG A 183 8.01 16.41 -6.81
C ARG A 183 7.48 15.20 -7.59
N GLN A 184 6.71 15.45 -8.65
CA GLN A 184 6.17 14.43 -9.56
C GLN A 184 5.30 13.34 -8.89
N LEU A 185 4.64 13.66 -7.77
CA LEU A 185 3.87 12.68 -6.99
C LEU A 185 2.49 12.36 -7.57
N LEU A 186 1.94 13.25 -8.38
CA LEU A 186 0.61 13.10 -8.99
C LEU A 186 0.65 12.39 -10.36
N PHE A 187 1.85 12.14 -10.91
CA PHE A 187 2.00 11.47 -12.19
C PHE A 187 1.95 9.94 -12.04
N GLU A 188 1.26 9.31 -12.99
CA GLU A 188 1.22 7.85 -13.12
C GLU A 188 2.50 7.32 -13.79
N ASP A 189 3.07 6.26 -13.21
CA ASP A 189 4.17 5.52 -13.84
C ASP A 189 3.59 4.57 -14.90
N LEU A 190 3.66 5.01 -16.17
CA LEU A 190 3.17 4.27 -17.33
C LEU A 190 4.09 3.12 -17.75
N ARG A 191 5.27 2.97 -17.13
CA ARG A 191 6.23 1.93 -17.51
C ARG A 191 5.65 0.55 -17.19
N ASN A 192 5.56 -0.30 -18.21
CA ASN A 192 5.09 -1.67 -18.05
C ASN A 192 6.07 -2.66 -18.68
N LYS A 193 5.98 -3.94 -18.27
CA LYS A 193 6.82 -4.99 -18.83
C LYS A 193 6.43 -5.22 -20.28
N LEU A 194 7.37 -4.99 -21.20
CA LEU A 194 7.17 -5.32 -22.61
C LEU A 194 6.98 -6.84 -22.78
N PRO A 195 6.09 -7.28 -23.67
CA PRO A 195 5.96 -8.68 -24.04
C PRO A 195 7.25 -9.19 -24.70
N LYS A 196 7.42 -10.52 -24.72
CA LYS A 196 8.52 -11.16 -25.43
C LYS A 196 8.28 -11.04 -26.94
N ASP A 197 9.27 -10.56 -27.68
CA ASP A 197 9.29 -10.64 -29.14
C ASP A 197 9.56 -12.10 -29.54
N PRO A 198 8.69 -12.75 -30.35
CA PRO A 198 8.84 -14.16 -30.72
C PRO A 198 10.16 -14.46 -31.43
N ARG A 199 10.73 -13.49 -32.15
CA ARG A 199 12.02 -13.61 -32.86
C ARG A 199 13.21 -13.26 -31.98
N ARG A 200 13.03 -13.19 -30.68
CA ARG A 200 14.10 -12.82 -29.74
C ARG A 200 14.02 -13.65 -28.47
N PRO A 201 15.14 -13.84 -27.75
CA PRO A 201 15.11 -14.55 -26.47
C PRO A 201 14.30 -13.80 -25.41
N LYS A 202 14.30 -12.45 -25.42
CA LYS A 202 13.52 -11.58 -24.53
C LYS A 202 13.01 -10.36 -25.31
N ALA A 203 12.25 -9.48 -24.67
CA ALA A 203 11.65 -8.29 -25.30
C ALA A 203 12.62 -7.43 -26.13
N ARG A 204 13.87 -7.28 -25.69
CA ARG A 204 14.92 -6.48 -26.38
C ARG A 204 16.25 -7.21 -26.58
N ALA A 205 16.43 -8.37 -25.95
CA ALA A 205 17.68 -9.12 -26.06
C ALA A 205 17.78 -9.77 -27.44
N ASN A 206 18.98 -9.83 -28.01
CA ASN A 206 19.24 -10.53 -29.27
C ASN A 206 20.04 -11.80 -29.00
N TRP A 207 19.96 -12.79 -29.89
CA TRP A 207 20.93 -13.89 -29.87
C TRP A 207 22.31 -13.38 -30.30
N ARG A 208 23.35 -14.11 -29.89
CA ARG A 208 24.71 -13.86 -30.36
C ARG A 208 24.74 -14.01 -31.89
N TRP A 209 25.26 -12.99 -32.57
CA TRP A 209 25.42 -12.99 -34.03
C TRP A 209 26.82 -13.49 -34.41
N SER A 210 26.91 -14.34 -35.44
CA SER A 210 28.18 -14.75 -36.07
C SER A 210 28.25 -14.20 -37.50
N LYS A 211 29.32 -13.45 -37.79
CA LYS A 211 29.65 -13.00 -39.15
C LYS A 211 30.33 -14.14 -39.91
N ARG A 212 30.10 -14.22 -41.22
CA ARG A 212 30.88 -15.05 -42.13
C ARG A 212 31.75 -14.14 -42.99
#